data_AF-A0A8T0C8T9-F1
#
_entry.id   AF-A0A8T0C8T9-F1
#
_cell.length_a   1.000
_cell.length_b   1.000
_cell.length_c   1.000
_cell.angle_alpha   90.00
_cell.angle_beta   90.00
_cell.angle_gamma   90.00
#
_symmetry.space_group_name_H-M   'P 1'
#
loop_
_entity.id
_entity.type
_entity.pdbx_description
1 polymer ?
#
loop_
_entity_poly.entity_id
_entity_poly.type
_entity_poly.pdbx_seq_one_letter_code
_entity_poly.pdbx_strand_id
1 'polypeptide(L)'
;MSNAKWVKLLKAVASFEERSYPITYKLVSCEQIRQSRTEPYEEHIDNLWFCEPAFYKEIEWLEFTFDECNELTRLIEALSRIAEFPITKTVTGYRVIGYS
;
A
#
# COMPACT_ATOMS: atom_id res chain seq x y z
N MET A 1 -8.23 -7.45 -7.44
CA MET A 1 -6.76 -7.68 -7.46
C MET A 1 -6.49 -8.90 -6.59
N SER A 2 -5.60 -9.82 -6.99
CA SER A 2 -5.30 -10.99 -6.15
C SER A 2 -4.42 -10.60 -4.96
N ASN A 3 -4.52 -11.34 -3.84
CA ASN A 3 -3.67 -11.12 -2.66
C ASN A 3 -2.18 -11.07 -3.03
N ALA A 4 -1.73 -11.89 -3.98
CA ALA A 4 -0.36 -11.91 -4.46
C ALA A 4 0.13 -10.57 -5.05
N LYS A 5 -0.77 -9.75 -5.62
CA LYS A 5 -0.42 -8.42 -6.16
C LYS A 5 -0.26 -7.39 -5.04
N TRP A 6 -1.15 -7.40 -4.04
CA TRP A 6 -0.97 -6.58 -2.82
C TRP A 6 0.31 -6.95 -2.08
N VAL A 7 0.61 -8.24 -2.04
CA VAL A 7 1.81 -8.78 -1.44
C VAL A 7 3.05 -8.21 -2.13
N LYS A 8 3.09 -8.29 -3.46
CA LYS A 8 4.19 -7.72 -4.26
C LYS A 8 4.32 -6.21 -4.10
N LEU A 9 3.20 -5.48 -4.06
CA LEU A 9 3.21 -4.03 -3.84
C LEU A 9 3.91 -3.69 -2.53
N LEU A 10 3.45 -4.28 -1.42
CA LEU A 10 3.92 -3.92 -0.10
C LEU A 10 5.33 -4.45 0.20
N LYS A 11 5.77 -5.55 -0.43
CA LYS A 11 7.19 -5.95 -0.45
C LYS A 11 8.06 -4.93 -1.18
N ALA A 12 7.63 -4.50 -2.37
CA ALA A 12 8.35 -3.49 -3.12
C ALA A 12 8.43 -2.16 -2.35
N VAL A 13 7.40 -1.82 -1.56
CA VAL A 13 7.44 -0.66 -0.64
C VAL A 13 8.44 -0.88 0.48
N ALA A 14 8.43 -2.04 1.15
CA ALA A 14 9.35 -2.33 2.25
C ALA A 14 10.82 -2.33 1.80
N SER A 15 11.11 -2.92 0.64
CA SER A 15 12.45 -2.86 0.02
C SER A 15 12.86 -1.46 -0.42
N PHE A 16 11.92 -0.52 -0.54
CA PHE A 16 12.22 0.83 -0.97
C PHE A 16 12.72 1.67 0.21
N GLU A 17 14.04 1.81 0.29
CA GLU A 17 14.76 2.57 1.31
C GLU A 17 14.58 2.07 2.75
N GLU A 18 14.06 0.85 2.94
CA GLU A 18 13.81 0.23 4.27
C GLU A 18 12.98 1.15 5.20
N ARG A 19 11.95 1.79 4.64
CA ARG A 19 11.14 2.80 5.33
C ARG A 19 9.68 2.40 5.49
N SER A 20 9.09 2.91 6.57
CA SER A 20 7.65 2.78 6.84
C SER A 20 6.90 4.02 6.37
N TYR A 21 5.97 3.83 5.44
CA TYR A 21 5.16 4.89 4.85
C TYR A 21 3.77 4.93 5.49
N PRO A 22 3.24 6.12 5.83
CA PRO A 22 1.85 6.25 6.28
C PRO A 22 0.89 5.89 5.15
N ILE A 23 -0.10 5.08 5.48
CA ILE A 23 -1.11 4.62 4.53
C ILE A 23 -2.52 4.79 5.09
N THR A 24 -3.47 5.01 4.21
CA THR A 24 -4.89 4.86 4.48
C THR A 24 -5.47 3.81 3.56
N TYR A 25 -6.48 3.09 4.02
CA TYR A 25 -7.11 2.06 3.19
C TYR A 25 -8.59 1.92 3.53
N LYS A 26 -9.35 1.47 2.53
CA LYS A 26 -10.76 1.11 2.66
C LYS A 26 -10.95 -0.36 2.34
N LEU A 27 -11.81 -1.02 3.09
CA LEU A 27 -12.22 -2.39 2.82
C LEU A 27 -13.55 -2.40 2.06
N VAL A 28 -13.73 -3.33 1.14
CA VAL A 28 -14.98 -3.57 0.40
C VAL A 28 -16.14 -3.89 1.35
N SER A 29 -15.85 -4.59 2.45
CA SER A 29 -16.85 -4.95 3.46
C SER A 29 -17.15 -3.85 4.46
N CYS A 30 -16.42 -2.73 4.43
CA CYS A 30 -16.50 -1.70 5.46
C CYS A 30 -16.33 -0.28 4.89
N GLU A 31 -17.34 0.56 5.09
CA GLU A 31 -17.29 1.97 4.67
C GLU A 31 -16.30 2.83 5.48
N GLN A 32 -15.73 2.31 6.57
CA GLN A 32 -14.76 3.06 7.37
C GLN A 32 -13.38 3.08 6.70
N ILE A 33 -12.83 4.28 6.56
CA ILE A 33 -11.43 4.48 6.17
C ILE A 33 -10.55 4.24 7.39
N ARG A 34 -9.57 3.37 7.23
CA ARG A 34 -8.59 3.03 8.27
C ARG A 34 -7.25 3.66 7.95
N GLN A 35 -6.49 3.96 9.00
CA GLN A 35 -5.13 4.49 8.91
C GLN A 35 -4.15 3.48 9.45
N SER A 36 -2.97 3.40 8.84
CA SER A 36 -1.91 2.47 9.22
C SER A 36 -0.55 2.93 8.67
N ARG A 37 0.46 2.07 8.76
CA ARG A 37 1.79 2.28 8.16
C ARG A 37 2.28 0.98 7.51
N THR A 38 3.15 1.09 6.50
CA THR A 38 3.80 -0.09 5.89
C THR A 38 4.91 -0.63 6.78
N GLU A 39 5.26 -1.90 6.60
CA GLU A 39 6.45 -2.46 7.22
C GLU A 39 7.72 -1.97 6.53
N PRO A 40 8.82 -1.76 7.27
CA PRO A 40 10.11 -1.35 6.72
C PRO A 40 10.93 -2.51 6.13
N TYR A 41 10.56 -3.77 6.39
CA TYR A 41 11.35 -4.95 5.99
C TYR A 41 10.48 -6.03 5.30
N GLU A 42 10.97 -6.63 4.20
CA GLU A 42 10.20 -7.63 3.42
C GLU A 42 9.92 -8.93 4.19
N GLU A 43 10.76 -9.30 5.14
CA GLU A 43 10.55 -10.47 6.00
C GLU A 43 9.41 -10.26 6.99
N HIS A 44 9.15 -9.00 7.39
CA HIS A 44 8.03 -8.66 8.25
C HIS A 44 6.75 -8.63 7.47
N ILE A 45 6.83 -8.29 6.21
CA ILE A 45 5.70 -8.27 5.32
C ILE A 45 5.00 -9.65 5.29
N ASP A 46 5.71 -10.78 5.08
CA ASP A 46 5.07 -12.11 5.08
C ASP A 46 4.54 -12.56 6.46
N ASN A 47 5.10 -12.03 7.55
CA ASN A 47 4.87 -12.49 8.93
C ASN A 47 3.96 -11.56 9.78
N LEU A 48 3.92 -10.27 9.43
CA LEU A 48 3.41 -9.15 10.23
C LEU A 48 2.55 -8.19 9.40
N TRP A 49 2.07 -8.58 8.22
CA TRP A 49 1.15 -7.82 7.37
C TRP A 49 -0.21 -7.53 8.04
N PHE A 50 -0.23 -6.96 9.23
CA PHE A 50 -1.38 -6.70 10.10
C PHE A 50 -2.12 -7.95 10.57
N CYS A 51 -2.37 -8.01 11.88
CA CYS A 51 -2.94 -9.14 12.63
C CYS A 51 -4.33 -9.66 12.20
N GLU A 52 -4.90 -9.24 11.06
CA GLU A 52 -6.05 -9.96 10.48
C GLU A 52 -5.78 -10.41 9.04
N PRO A 53 -5.61 -11.74 8.83
CA PRO A 53 -5.53 -12.36 7.50
C PRO A 53 -6.75 -12.11 6.59
N ALA A 54 -7.84 -11.57 7.14
CA ALA A 54 -9.08 -11.29 6.41
C ALA A 54 -9.02 -9.99 5.58
N PHE A 55 -8.22 -9.00 5.99
CA PHE A 55 -8.22 -7.65 5.39
C PHE A 55 -7.94 -7.64 3.88
N TYR A 56 -7.00 -8.46 3.41
CA TYR A 56 -6.46 -8.34 2.06
C TYR A 56 -7.33 -8.94 0.95
N LYS A 57 -8.26 -9.84 1.32
CA LYS A 57 -9.30 -10.31 0.38
C LYS A 57 -10.35 -9.24 0.09
N GLU A 58 -10.31 -8.13 0.84
CA GLU A 58 -11.33 -7.10 0.84
C GLU A 58 -10.76 -5.68 0.74
N ILE A 59 -9.49 -5.43 0.38
CA ILE A 59 -9.04 -4.03 0.18
C ILE A 59 -9.62 -3.46 -1.13
N GLU A 60 -10.46 -2.44 -1.00
CA GLU A 60 -11.01 -1.68 -2.12
C GLU A 60 -9.93 -0.79 -2.73
N TRP A 61 -9.24 -0.03 -1.88
CA TRP A 61 -8.11 0.82 -2.24
C TRP A 61 -7.17 1.06 -1.06
N LEU A 62 -5.91 1.37 -1.38
CA LEU A 62 -4.86 1.78 -0.44
C LEU A 62 -4.22 3.07 -0.95
N GLU A 63 -4.02 4.05 -0.08
CA GLU A 63 -3.44 5.34 -0.41
C GLU A 63 -2.24 5.65 0.48
N PHE A 64 -1.10 5.94 -0.15
CA PHE A 64 0.09 6.46 0.52
C PHE A 64 -0.07 7.97 0.69
N THR A 65 -0.06 8.46 1.92
CA THR A 65 -0.39 9.87 2.20
C THR A 65 0.82 10.79 2.04
N PHE A 66 0.59 12.04 1.60
CA PHE A 66 1.64 13.05 1.43
C PHE A 66 2.25 13.56 2.73
N ASP A 67 1.64 13.26 3.89
CA ASP A 67 2.16 13.67 5.18
C ASP A 67 3.59 13.13 5.36
N GLU A 68 4.54 14.08 5.48
CA GLU A 68 5.91 13.92 5.98
C GLU A 68 6.99 13.32 5.05
N CYS A 69 6.69 12.91 3.80
CA CYS A 69 7.71 12.27 2.94
C CYS A 69 7.94 12.97 1.59
N ASN A 70 9.05 13.70 1.47
CA ASN A 70 9.58 14.21 0.19
C ASN A 70 9.94 13.09 -0.80
N GLU A 71 10.05 11.85 -0.34
CA GLU A 71 10.47 10.69 -1.11
C GLU A 71 9.30 9.85 -1.66
N LEU A 72 8.04 10.23 -1.34
CA LEU A 72 6.87 9.49 -1.80
C LEU A 72 6.75 9.47 -3.33
N THR A 73 7.15 10.57 -4.00
CA THR A 73 7.17 10.61 -5.47
C THR A 73 8.14 9.59 -6.06
N ARG A 74 9.31 9.39 -5.44
CA ARG A 74 10.28 8.38 -5.91
C ARG A 74 9.77 6.96 -5.70
N LEU A 75 9.13 6.70 -4.55
CA LEU A 75 8.46 5.42 -4.30
C LEU A 75 7.44 5.13 -5.41
N ILE A 76 6.57 6.09 -5.73
CA ILE A 76 5.51 5.87 -6.71
C ILE A 76 6.04 5.69 -8.14
N GLU A 77 7.10 6.41 -8.51
CA GLU A 77 7.81 6.16 -9.77
C GLU A 77 8.38 4.74 -9.84
N ALA A 78 8.98 4.25 -8.74
CA ALA A 78 9.49 2.88 -8.65
C ALA A 78 8.34 1.84 -8.74
N LEU A 79 7.26 2.02 -7.98
CA LEU A 79 6.12 1.10 -7.97
C LEU A 79 5.39 1.04 -9.32
N SER A 80 5.30 2.17 -10.03
CA SER A 80 4.69 2.23 -11.37
C SER A 80 5.48 1.38 -12.39
N ARG A 81 6.79 1.23 -12.21
CA ARG A 81 7.66 0.43 -13.10
C ARG A 81 7.65 -1.07 -12.77
N ILE A 82 7.52 -1.42 -11.49
CA ILE A 82 7.71 -2.81 -11.04
C ILE A 82 6.49 -3.69 -11.35
N ALA A 83 5.28 -3.13 -11.39
CA ALA A 83 4.08 -3.98 -11.38
C ALA A 83 2.83 -3.41 -12.05
N GLU A 84 2.97 -2.35 -12.87
CA GLU A 84 1.87 -1.76 -13.65
C GLU A 84 0.62 -1.54 -12.78
N PHE A 85 0.81 -1.15 -11.52
CA PHE A 85 -0.31 -0.90 -10.62
C PHE A 85 -1.08 0.33 -11.11
N PRO A 86 -2.43 0.31 -11.11
CA PRO A 86 -3.22 1.49 -11.40
C PRO A 86 -3.12 2.46 -10.22
N ILE A 87 -2.10 3.32 -10.25
CA ILE A 87 -1.85 4.35 -9.24
C ILE A 87 -2.45 5.67 -9.73
N THR A 88 -3.33 6.26 -8.91
CA THR A 88 -3.95 7.56 -9.18
C THR A 88 -3.49 8.56 -8.13
N LYS A 89 -3.04 9.75 -8.56
CA LYS A 89 -2.76 10.86 -7.65
C LYS A 89 -4.06 11.44 -7.11
N THR A 90 -4.16 11.60 -5.81
CA THR A 90 -5.29 12.25 -5.13
C THR A 90 -4.85 13.58 -4.52
N VAL A 91 -5.77 14.28 -3.85
CA VAL A 91 -5.44 15.51 -3.10
C VAL A 91 -4.59 15.22 -1.85
N THR A 92 -4.64 13.99 -1.34
CA THR A 92 -4.05 13.57 -0.06
C THR A 92 -2.90 12.57 -0.22
N GLY A 93 -2.70 12.00 -1.41
CA GLY A 93 -1.63 11.03 -1.63
C GLY A 93 -1.61 10.39 -3.00
N TYR A 94 -1.13 9.16 -3.04
CA TYR A 94 -1.19 8.28 -4.20
C TYR A 94 -1.96 7.02 -3.87
N ARG A 95 -3.05 6.79 -4.60
CA ARG A 95 -3.99 5.70 -4.36
C ARG A 95 -3.79 4.57 -5.36
N VAL A 96 -3.67 3.36 -4.84
CA VAL A 96 -3.67 2.10 -5.56
C VAL A 96 -5.05 1.47 -5.43
N ILE A 97 -5.69 1.16 -6.55
CA ILE A 97 -7.02 0.57 -6.57
C ILE A 97 -6.92 -0.96 -6.60
N GLY A 98 -7.64 -1.62 -5.70
CA GLY A 98 -7.70 -3.07 -5.59
C GLY A 98 -8.67 -3.73 -6.56
N TYR A 99 -9.70 -3.02 -7.02
CA TYR A 99 -10.73 -3.59 -7.88
C TYR A 99 -10.81 -2.88 -9.23
N SER A 100 -10.65 -3.68 -10.29
CA SER A 100 -11.27 -3.51 -11.60
C SER A 100 -11.96 -4.83 -11.93
#